data_AF-A0A813TVR5-F1
#
_entry.id   AF-A0A813TVR5-F1
#
_cell.length_a   1.000
_cell.length_b   1.000
_cell.length_c   1.000
_cell.angle_alpha   90.00
_cell.angle_beta   90.00
_cell.angle_gamma   90.00
#
_symmetry.space_group_name_H-M   'P 1'
#
loop_
_entity.id
_entity.type
_entity.pdbx_description
1 polymer ?
#
loop_
_entity_poly.entity_id
_entity_poly.type
_entity_poly.pdbx_seq_one_letter_code
_entity_poly.pdbx_strand_id
1 'polypeptide(L)'
;MSLFLLSRRSFSVLTQIKIDPNMQKKLEHLSLISFQNEQTIKKVEQTIHSSDIIHQANVDHLEPLYTLVQTELCPLRQEDIVSNEKTLQTKQVLKNASTTYEDYLVARMIGKRDSQTVEKVDTTKL
;
A
#
# COMPACT_ATOMS: atom_id res chain seq x y z
N MET A 1 24.11 32.72 20.36
CA MET A 1 24.89 31.84 19.47
C MET A 1 24.76 30.42 20.00
N SER A 2 23.86 29.62 19.42
CA SER A 2 23.64 28.23 19.83
C SER A 2 24.39 27.32 18.87
N LEU A 3 25.31 26.54 19.43
CA LEU A 3 26.18 25.59 18.76
C LEU A 3 25.34 24.36 18.39
N PHE A 4 24.89 24.27 17.14
CA PHE A 4 24.26 23.04 16.63
C PHE A 4 25.34 21.97 16.48
N LEU A 5 25.39 21.06 17.45
CA LEU A 5 26.15 19.81 17.40
C LEU A 5 25.76 19.05 16.13
N LEU A 6 26.66 19.06 15.14
CA LEU A 6 26.63 18.16 14.00
C LEU A 6 26.72 16.72 14.52
N SER A 7 25.57 16.10 14.78
CA SER A 7 25.47 14.65 14.77
C SER A 7 25.65 14.19 13.34
N ARG A 8 26.91 14.15 12.88
CA ARG A 8 27.31 13.39 11.71
C ARG A 8 26.88 11.95 11.96
N ARG A 9 25.71 11.55 11.47
CA ARG A 9 25.48 10.14 11.18
C ARG A 9 26.49 9.80 10.10
N SER A 10 27.61 9.20 10.51
CA SER A 10 28.44 8.40 9.62
C SER A 10 27.52 7.30 9.07
N PHE A 11 26.83 7.59 7.98
CA PHE A 11 26.02 6.60 7.32
C PHE A 11 26.98 5.70 6.57
N SER A 12 27.14 4.47 7.07
CA SER A 12 28.02 3.46 6.51
C SER A 12 27.59 3.15 5.08
N VAL A 13 28.37 3.65 4.13
CA VAL A 13 28.23 3.37 2.70
C VAL A 13 28.63 1.89 2.46
N LEU A 14 27.80 1.14 1.72
CA LEU A 14 28.03 -0.19 1.11
C LEU A 14 28.00 -1.45 2.00
N THR A 15 26.92 -1.70 2.74
CA THR A 15 26.61 -3.09 3.14
C THR A 15 25.64 -3.70 2.14
N GLN A 16 26.04 -4.78 1.46
CA GLN A 16 25.09 -5.59 0.69
C GLN A 16 23.95 -6.03 1.61
N ILE A 17 22.78 -5.42 1.45
CA ILE A 17 21.59 -5.79 2.20
C ILE A 17 21.17 -7.18 1.73
N LYS A 18 21.23 -8.13 2.67
CA LYS A 18 20.66 -9.46 2.48
C LYS A 18 19.30 -9.54 3.13
N ILE A 19 18.31 -10.01 2.39
CA ILE A 19 16.94 -10.13 2.88
C ILE A 19 16.83 -11.41 3.71
N ASP A 20 16.69 -11.26 5.02
CA ASP A 20 16.39 -12.35 5.95
C ASP A 20 14.96 -12.89 5.72
N PRO A 21 14.66 -14.18 5.98
CA PRO A 21 13.31 -14.74 5.79
C PRO A 21 12.21 -14.01 6.55
N ASN A 22 12.50 -13.40 7.72
CA ASN A 22 11.51 -12.59 8.43
C ASN A 22 11.23 -11.28 7.68
N MET A 23 12.27 -10.65 7.11
CA MET A 23 12.13 -9.46 6.28
C MET A 23 11.37 -9.78 4.98
N GLN A 24 11.67 -10.91 4.34
CA GLN A 24 10.92 -11.41 3.19
C GLN A 24 9.44 -11.53 3.53
N LYS A 25 9.08 -12.25 4.59
CA LYS A 25 7.68 -12.43 5.00
C LYS A 25 6.95 -11.11 5.25
N LYS A 26 7.64 -10.12 5.83
CA LYS A 26 7.08 -8.77 6.03
C LYS A 26 6.85 -8.06 4.70
N LEU A 27 7.82 -8.13 3.78
CA LEU A 27 7.68 -7.54 2.46
C LEU A 27 6.54 -8.19 1.67
N GLU A 28 6.38 -9.51 1.76
CA GLU A 28 5.25 -10.23 1.14
C GLU A 28 3.91 -9.75 1.70
N HIS A 29 3.83 -9.61 3.02
CA HIS A 29 2.60 -9.17 3.69
C HIS A 29 2.24 -7.71 3.34
N LEU A 30 3.23 -6.81 3.31
CA LEU A 30 2.99 -5.40 3.02
C LEU A 30 2.68 -5.13 1.54
N SER A 31 3.30 -5.90 0.64
CA SER A 31 3.09 -5.74 -0.81
C SER A 31 1.95 -6.62 -1.35
N LEU A 32 1.46 -7.58 -0.56
CA LEU A 32 0.54 -8.64 -0.98
C LEU A 32 1.09 -9.48 -2.16
N ILE A 33 2.41 -9.57 -2.27
CA ILE A 33 3.14 -10.38 -3.28
C ILE A 33 3.73 -11.59 -2.58
N SER A 34 3.78 -12.76 -3.26
CA SER A 34 4.54 -13.92 -2.77
C SER A 34 5.89 -14.02 -3.49
N PHE A 35 7.00 -14.12 -2.75
CA PHE A 35 8.30 -14.39 -3.34
C PHE A 35 8.51 -15.89 -3.46
N GLN A 36 8.05 -16.46 -4.57
CA GLN A 36 8.17 -17.90 -4.84
C GLN A 36 9.55 -18.31 -5.37
N ASN A 37 10.35 -17.35 -5.87
CA ASN A 37 11.62 -17.60 -6.54
C ASN A 37 12.75 -16.78 -5.89
N GLU A 38 13.86 -17.46 -5.56
CA GLU A 38 15.09 -16.84 -5.04
C GLU A 38 15.65 -15.76 -5.98
N GLN A 39 15.44 -15.89 -7.29
CA GLN A 39 15.86 -14.87 -8.27
C GLN A 39 15.16 -13.52 -8.03
N THR A 40 13.90 -13.54 -7.59
CA THR A 40 13.15 -12.31 -7.30
C THR A 40 13.76 -11.58 -6.12
N ILE A 41 14.17 -12.32 -5.07
CA ILE A 41 14.82 -11.77 -3.89
C ILE A 41 16.16 -11.14 -4.29
N LYS A 42 16.98 -11.85 -5.06
CA LYS A 42 18.27 -11.33 -5.57
C LYS A 42 18.09 -10.04 -6.38
N LYS A 43 17.04 -9.95 -7.19
CA LYS A 43 16.74 -8.73 -7.97
C LYS A 43 16.38 -7.56 -7.06
N VAL A 44 15.63 -7.79 -5.99
CA VAL A 44 15.30 -6.75 -5.00
C VAL A 44 16.58 -6.28 -4.29
N GLU A 45 17.43 -7.20 -3.86
CA GLU A 45 18.73 -6.87 -3.24
C GLU A 45 19.63 -6.02 -4.16
N GLN A 46 19.72 -6.39 -5.44
CA GLN A 46 20.45 -5.63 -6.45
C GLN A 46 19.87 -4.23 -6.69
N THR A 47 18.54 -4.12 -6.68
CA THR A 47 17.84 -2.83 -6.87
C THR A 47 18.09 -1.89 -5.69
N ILE A 48 18.07 -2.43 -4.46
CA ILE A 48 18.40 -1.68 -3.24
C ILE A 48 19.85 -1.17 -3.33
N HIS A 49 20.79 -2.05 -3.63
CA HIS A 49 22.20 -1.67 -3.79
C HIS A 49 22.41 -0.61 -4.88
N SER A 50 21.67 -0.69 -5.98
CA SER A 50 21.75 0.32 -7.05
C SER A 50 21.22 1.69 -6.60
N SER A 51 20.27 1.71 -5.67
CA SER A 51 19.67 2.93 -5.14
C SER A 51 20.56 3.65 -4.12
N ASP A 52 21.54 2.96 -3.53
CA ASP A 52 22.47 3.53 -2.54
C ASP A 52 23.27 4.73 -3.08
N ILE A 53 23.40 4.86 -4.40
CA ILE A 53 24.03 6.00 -5.07
C ILE A 53 23.38 7.33 -4.65
N ILE A 54 22.08 7.34 -4.37
CA ILE A 54 21.33 8.55 -3.98
C ILE A 54 21.87 9.15 -2.67
N HIS A 55 22.43 8.33 -1.78
CA HIS A 55 23.01 8.81 -0.51
C HIS A 55 24.28 9.65 -0.68
N GLN A 56 24.90 9.64 -1.85
CA GLN A 56 26.07 10.48 -2.15
C GLN A 56 25.69 11.95 -2.39
N ALA A 57 24.41 12.23 -2.66
CA ALA A 57 23.92 13.59 -2.86
C ALA A 57 23.77 14.31 -1.51
N ASN A 58 24.26 15.56 -1.42
CA ASN A 58 24.04 16.41 -0.25
C ASN A 58 22.60 16.95 -0.25
N VAL A 59 21.86 16.71 0.83
CA VAL A 59 20.45 17.10 0.99
C VAL A 59 20.17 17.93 2.26
N ASP A 60 21.20 18.40 2.98
CA ASP A 60 21.06 18.99 4.33
C ASP A 60 20.16 20.24 4.39
N HIS A 61 19.93 20.91 3.26
CA HIS A 61 19.15 22.15 3.17
C HIS A 61 18.14 22.14 2.01
N LEU A 62 17.69 20.96 1.58
CA LEU A 62 16.70 20.81 0.50
C LEU A 62 15.33 20.44 1.05
N GLU A 63 14.28 21.08 0.57
CA GLU A 63 12.90 20.65 0.80
C GLU A 63 12.53 19.51 -0.17
N PRO A 64 11.87 18.44 0.30
CA PRO A 64 11.42 17.37 -0.59
C PRO A 64 10.43 17.88 -1.64
N LEU A 65 10.63 17.48 -2.88
CA LEU A 65 9.72 17.79 -3.97
C LEU A 65 8.52 16.83 -3.95
N TYR A 66 7.35 17.32 -3.52
CA TYR A 66 6.11 16.52 -3.46
C TYR A 66 5.30 16.56 -4.76
N THR A 67 5.29 17.70 -5.45
CA THR A 67 4.56 17.93 -6.69
C THR A 67 5.38 18.85 -7.58
N LEU A 68 5.37 18.58 -8.88
CA LEU A 68 6.02 19.43 -9.89
C LEU A 68 5.30 20.78 -10.06
N VAL A 69 3.99 20.80 -9.80
CA VAL A 69 3.14 21.97 -9.97
C VAL A 69 2.92 22.58 -8.59
N GLN A 70 3.73 23.60 -8.26
CA GLN A 70 3.67 24.31 -6.98
C GLN A 70 2.47 25.26 -6.87
N THR A 71 1.79 25.54 -7.98
CA THR A 71 0.80 26.63 -8.09
C THR A 71 -0.64 26.21 -7.87
N GLU A 72 -0.93 24.92 -7.76
CA GLU A 72 -2.29 24.46 -7.48
C GLU A 72 -2.53 24.43 -5.98
N LEU A 73 -3.23 25.44 -5.48
CA LEU A 73 -3.91 25.39 -4.19
C LEU A 73 -4.73 24.10 -4.14
N CYS A 74 -4.65 23.34 -3.04
CA CYS A 74 -5.43 22.12 -2.81
C CYS A 74 -6.88 22.35 -3.28
N PRO A 75 -7.29 21.76 -4.43
CA PRO A 75 -8.55 22.13 -5.04
C PRO A 75 -9.67 21.68 -4.13
N LEU A 76 -10.43 22.65 -3.61
CA LEU A 76 -11.64 22.34 -2.88
C LEU A 76 -12.67 21.81 -3.86
N ARG A 77 -13.31 20.71 -3.49
CA ARG A 77 -14.46 20.19 -4.22
C ARG A 77 -15.62 21.19 -4.07
N GLN A 78 -16.13 21.71 -5.18
CA GLN A 78 -17.16 22.76 -5.16
C GLN A 78 -18.54 22.25 -4.73
N GLU A 79 -18.87 21.00 -5.04
CA GLU A 79 -20.17 20.41 -4.70
C GLU A 79 -20.04 19.07 -4.01
N ASP A 80 -20.79 18.89 -2.92
CA ASP A 80 -20.81 17.65 -2.15
C ASP A 80 -21.49 16.52 -2.93
N ILE A 81 -22.57 16.85 -3.65
CA ILE A 81 -23.37 15.88 -4.41
C ILE A 81 -23.12 16.10 -5.89
N VAL A 82 -22.66 15.06 -6.57
CA VAL A 82 -22.57 15.09 -8.04
C VAL A 82 -23.98 14.93 -8.59
N SER A 83 -24.60 16.05 -8.94
CA SER A 83 -25.98 16.16 -9.42
C SER A 83 -26.14 15.86 -10.93
N ASN A 84 -25.08 15.40 -11.61
CA ASN A 84 -25.11 15.07 -13.03
C ASN A 84 -25.34 13.57 -13.29
N GLU A 85 -25.83 13.24 -14.50
CA GLU A 85 -26.30 11.95 -15.02
C GLU A 85 -25.30 10.76 -14.96
N LYS A 86 -24.14 10.93 -14.31
CA LYS A 86 -23.04 9.94 -14.23
C LYS A 86 -23.00 9.15 -12.93
N THR A 87 -24.10 9.07 -12.19
CA THR A 87 -24.21 8.04 -11.14
C THR A 87 -24.12 6.67 -11.81
N LEU A 88 -23.00 5.98 -11.58
CA LEU A 88 -22.77 4.66 -12.16
C LEU A 88 -23.86 3.72 -11.68
N GLN A 89 -24.53 3.06 -12.62
CA GLN A 89 -25.50 2.03 -12.28
C GLN A 89 -24.77 0.82 -11.69
N THR A 90 -25.42 0.06 -10.82
CA THR A 90 -24.87 -1.15 -10.18
C THR A 90 -24.21 -2.09 -11.19
N LYS A 91 -24.83 -2.28 -12.36
CA LYS A 91 -24.28 -3.10 -13.46
C LYS A 91 -22.93 -2.60 -13.99
N GLN A 92 -22.72 -1.29 -14.03
CA GLN A 92 -21.46 -0.68 -14.48
C GLN A 92 -20.38 -0.82 -13.40
N VAL A 93 -20.74 -0.67 -12.13
CA VAL A 93 -19.83 -0.85 -10.99
C VAL A 93 -19.33 -2.29 -10.91
N LEU A 94 -20.21 -3.27 -11.11
CA LEU A 94 -19.90 -4.68 -10.99
C LEU A 94 -19.31 -5.31 -12.26
N LYS A 95 -19.21 -4.58 -13.37
CA LYS A 95 -18.80 -5.12 -14.68
C LYS A 95 -17.43 -5.80 -14.66
N ASN A 96 -16.50 -5.30 -13.86
CA ASN A 96 -15.13 -5.80 -13.76
C ASN A 96 -14.92 -6.78 -12.60
N ALA A 97 -15.98 -7.10 -11.85
CA ALA A 97 -15.86 -7.97 -10.69
C ALA A 97 -15.63 -9.42 -11.13
N SER A 98 -14.63 -10.09 -10.54
CA SER A 98 -14.36 -11.50 -10.82
C SER A 98 -15.47 -12.43 -10.32
N THR A 99 -16.16 -12.06 -9.24
CA THR A 99 -17.23 -12.85 -8.64
C THR A 99 -18.22 -11.92 -7.95
N THR A 100 -19.49 -12.14 -8.24
CA THR A 100 -20.60 -11.37 -7.67
C THR A 100 -21.68 -12.32 -7.15
N TYR A 101 -22.34 -11.94 -6.07
CA TYR A 101 -23.51 -12.66 -5.55
C TYR A 101 -24.53 -11.62 -5.08
N GLU A 102 -25.75 -11.68 -5.63
CA GLU A 102 -26.84 -10.75 -5.30
C GLU A 102 -26.42 -9.27 -5.30
N ASP A 103 -25.72 -8.84 -6.35
CA ASP A 103 -25.18 -7.48 -6.51
C ASP A 103 -24.09 -7.06 -5.49
N TYR A 104 -23.51 -8.02 -4.77
CA TYR A 104 -22.34 -7.80 -3.91
C TYR A 104 -21.05 -8.31 -4.55
N LEU A 105 -19.94 -7.61 -4.27
CA LEU A 105 -18.59 -8.09 -4.56
C LEU A 105 -18.24 -9.21 -3.59
N VAL A 106 -17.92 -10.40 -4.12
CA VAL A 106 -17.56 -11.54 -3.29
C VAL A 106 -16.04 -11.64 -3.21
N ALA A 107 -15.52 -11.55 -1.99
CA ALA A 107 -14.13 -11.85 -1.69
C ALA A 107 -14.05 -13.13 -0.85
N ARG A 108 -12.98 -13.90 -1.05
CA ARG A 108 -12.69 -15.04 -0.17
C ARG A 108 -12.36 -14.51 1.21
N MET A 109 -13.12 -14.92 2.21
CA MET A 109 -12.82 -14.62 3.61
C MET A 109 -11.52 -15.34 4.00
N ILE A 110 -10.54 -14.58 4.49
CA ILE A 110 -9.27 -15.09 5.02
C ILE A 110 -9.32 -14.93 6.53
N GLY A 111 -9.71 -16.00 7.23
CA GLY A 111 -9.81 -16.04 8.70
C GLY A 111 -10.55 -17.29 9.18
N LYS A 112 -10.22 -17.80 10.37
CA LYS A 112 -11.06 -18.82 11.03
C LYS A 112 -12.29 -18.10 11.56
N ARG A 113 -13.48 -18.44 11.07
CA ARG A 113 -14.70 -18.18 11.82
C ARG A 113 -14.64 -19.09 13.03
N ASP A 114 -14.49 -18.53 14.23
CA ASP A 114 -14.94 -19.23 15.40
C ASP A 114 -16.43 -19.47 15.18
N SER A 115 -16.81 -20.74 15.09
CA SER A 115 -18.19 -21.19 14.87
C SER A 115 -19.03 -20.83 16.08
N GLN A 116 -19.38 -19.55 16.25
CA GLN A 116 -20.52 -19.19 17.05
C GLN A 116 -21.76 -19.52 16.22
N THR A 117 -22.48 -20.50 16.76
CA THR A 117 -23.79 -21.00 16.36
C THR A 117 -24.65 -19.94 15.68
N VAL A 118 -24.88 -20.13 14.38
CA VAL A 118 -26.06 -19.55 13.72
C VAL A 118 -27.24 -20.30 14.32
N GLU A 119 -27.91 -19.68 15.30
CA GLU A 119 -29.21 -20.14 15.74
C GLU A 119 -30.12 -20.23 14.52
N LYS A 120 -30.66 -21.43 14.29
CA LYS A 120 -31.70 -21.66 13.28
C LYS A 120 -32.90 -20.80 13.67
N VAL A 121 -33.23 -19.81 12.85
CA VAL A 121 -34.50 -19.11 12.93
C VAL A 121 -35.60 -20.11 12.55
N ASP A 122 -36.32 -20.63 13.54
CA ASP A 122 -37.46 -21.51 13.34
C ASP A 122 -38.59 -20.74 12.62
N THR A 123 -38.83 -21.08 11.36
CA THR A 123 -39.93 -20.55 10.54
C THR A 123 -41.28 -21.23 10.79
N THR A 124 -41.52 -21.77 12.00
CA THR A 124 -42.74 -22.52 12.33
C THR A 124 -43.60 -21.84 13.39
N LYS A 125 -43.75 -20.52 13.27
CA LYS A 125 -44.89 -19.79 13.86
C LYS A 125 -45.44 -18.81 12.83
N LEU A 126 -46.33 -19.33 12.00
CA LEU A 126 -47.39 -18.62 11.29
C LEU A 126 -48.71 -19.21 11.80
#